data_AF-X0YKI4-F1
#
_entry.id   AF-X0YKI4-F1
#
_cell.length_a   1.000
_cell.length_b   1.000
_cell.length_c   1.000
_cell.angle_alpha   90.00
_cell.angle_beta   90.00
_cell.angle_gamma   90.00
#
_symmetry.space_group_name_H-M   'P 1'
#
loop_
_entity.id
_entity.type
_entity.pdbx_description
1 polymer ?
#
loop_
_entity_poly.entity_id
_entity_poly.type
_entity_poly.pdbx_seq_one_letter_code
_entity_poly.pdbx_strand_id
1 'polypeptide(L)'
;AISGINTSIKGSLSTTSRTTIGTLSDNNVVGVVRHDIEAAGFVDSGVPFSAMFGESPAVGMDFLAIIATNNFFCQVQGTGNLNGKTVRGKLYGYRAVADANTFAALTQSELLSA
;
A
#
# COMPACT_ATOMS: atom_id res chain seq x y z
N ALA A 1 17.89 -11.06 10.12
CA ALA A 1 16.98 -12.19 9.88
C ALA A 1 16.77 -12.94 11.20
N ILE A 2 15.79 -13.83 11.29
CA ILE A 2 15.60 -14.71 12.46
C ILE A 2 15.90 -16.14 12.00
N SER A 3 16.60 -16.92 12.82
CA SER A 3 17.00 -18.29 12.48
C SER A 3 15.79 -19.13 12.09
N GLY A 4 15.79 -19.68 10.87
CA GLY A 4 14.76 -20.60 10.40
C GLY A 4 13.34 -20.02 10.30
N ILE A 5 13.17 -18.70 10.42
CA ILE A 5 11.87 -18.04 10.31
C ILE A 5 11.95 -16.99 9.21
N ASN A 6 11.15 -17.20 8.16
CA ASN A 6 10.93 -16.20 7.14
C ASN A 6 10.25 -14.98 7.76
N THR A 7 10.72 -13.81 7.38
CA THR A 7 10.14 -12.55 7.86
C THR A 7 9.68 -11.71 6.69
N SER A 8 8.48 -11.14 6.78
CA SER A 8 7.98 -10.25 5.74
C SER A 8 7.36 -9.00 6.33
N ILE A 9 7.52 -7.88 5.63
CA ILE A 9 6.85 -6.62 5.91
C ILE A 9 6.08 -6.24 4.64
N LYS A 10 4.77 -6.06 4.79
CA LYS A 10 3.90 -5.62 3.71
C LYS A 10 3.19 -4.34 4.14
N GLY A 11 3.03 -3.42 3.21
CA GLY A 11 2.25 -2.21 3.41
C GLY A 11 1.40 -1.91 2.18
N SER A 12 0.24 -1.31 2.41
CA SER A 12 -0.64 -0.86 1.33
C SER A 12 -1.30 0.48 1.67
N LEU A 13 -1.48 1.30 0.65
CA LEU A 13 -2.27 2.53 0.68
C LEU A 13 -3.57 2.27 -0.10
N SER A 14 -4.71 2.47 0.56
CA SER A 14 -6.05 2.19 0.02
C SER A 14 -6.98 3.38 0.22
N THR A 15 -7.91 3.58 -0.71
CA THR A 15 -9.00 4.58 -0.56
C THR A 15 -10.07 4.11 0.42
N THR A 16 -10.24 2.80 0.59
CA THR A 16 -11.17 2.19 1.54
C THR A 16 -10.44 1.54 2.73
N SER A 17 -11.13 1.45 3.86
CA SER A 17 -10.60 0.77 5.05
C SER A 17 -10.53 -0.74 4.83
N ARG A 18 -9.45 -1.40 5.27
CA ARG A 18 -9.32 -2.86 5.14
C ARG A 18 -8.76 -3.47 6.43
N THR A 19 -9.10 -4.73 6.65
CA THR A 19 -8.59 -5.53 7.78
C THR A 19 -7.35 -6.34 7.43
N THR A 20 -7.05 -6.47 6.13
CA THR A 20 -5.90 -7.19 5.58
C THR A 20 -5.19 -6.32 4.54
N ILE A 21 -3.90 -6.59 4.32
CA ILE A 21 -3.11 -5.90 3.29
C ILE A 21 -3.69 -6.17 1.90
N GLY A 22 -3.98 -5.09 1.18
CA GLY A 22 -4.43 -5.14 -0.22
C GLY A 22 -3.28 -5.21 -1.20
N THR A 23 -3.58 -5.60 -2.44
CA THR A 23 -2.59 -5.60 -3.53
C THR A 23 -3.06 -4.75 -4.71
N LEU A 24 -2.18 -4.47 -5.68
CA LEU A 24 -2.53 -3.70 -6.89
C LEU A 24 -3.57 -4.42 -7.78
N SER A 25 -3.95 -5.66 -7.48
CA SER A 25 -5.11 -6.31 -8.11
C SER A 25 -6.44 -5.70 -7.69
N ASP A 26 -6.46 -5.00 -6.54
CA ASP A 26 -7.66 -4.48 -5.95
C ASP A 26 -7.85 -3.03 -6.39
N ASN A 27 -9.03 -2.69 -6.91
CA ASN A 27 -9.31 -1.37 -7.48
C ASN A 27 -9.14 -0.21 -6.48
N ASN A 28 -9.25 -0.49 -5.18
CA ASN A 28 -9.14 0.50 -4.12
C ASN A 28 -7.69 0.72 -3.63
N VAL A 29 -6.70 -0.05 -4.11
CA VAL A 29 -5.30 0.04 -3.68
C VAL A 29 -4.48 0.90 -4.63
N VAL A 30 -3.91 1.97 -4.08
CA VAL A 30 -3.13 2.97 -4.83
C VAL A 30 -1.64 2.64 -4.83
N GLY A 31 -1.15 1.98 -3.78
CA GLY A 31 0.26 1.68 -3.64
C GLY A 31 0.52 0.52 -2.69
N VAL A 32 1.58 -0.22 -2.98
CA VAL A 32 2.02 -1.38 -2.20
C VAL A 32 3.52 -1.33 -1.98
N VAL A 33 3.96 -1.80 -0.82
CA VAL A 33 5.37 -2.04 -0.52
C VAL A 33 5.52 -3.42 0.09
N ARG A 34 6.56 -4.14 -0.31
CA ARG A 34 6.83 -5.49 0.18
C ARG A 34 8.33 -5.75 0.32
N HIS A 35 8.68 -6.26 1.49
CA HIS A 35 10.02 -6.74 1.81
C HIS A 35 9.89 -8.11 2.45
N ASP A 36 10.52 -9.12 1.87
CA ASP A 36 10.56 -10.47 2.40
C ASP A 36 12.01 -10.85 2.66
N ILE A 37 12.24 -11.68 3.67
CA ILE A 37 13.54 -12.29 3.95
C ILE A 37 13.28 -13.78 4.12
N GLU A 38 13.83 -14.57 3.22
CA GLU A 38 13.78 -16.02 3.25
C GLU A 38 14.98 -16.53 4.05
N ALA A 39 14.74 -17.24 5.15
CA ALA A 39 15.79 -17.71 6.05
C ALA A 39 15.70 -19.23 6.24
N ALA A 40 16.77 -19.94 5.88
CA ALA A 40 16.91 -21.37 6.12
C ALA A 40 18.00 -21.63 7.17
N GLY A 41 17.64 -22.25 8.29
CA GLY A 41 18.59 -22.72 9.30
C GLY A 41 19.13 -21.62 10.21
N PHE A 42 20.25 -20.96 9.84
CA PHE A 42 21.05 -20.08 10.70
C PHE A 42 20.57 -18.62 10.74
N VAL A 43 20.85 -17.91 11.84
CA VAL A 43 20.45 -16.50 12.10
C VAL A 43 20.89 -15.53 10.98
N ASP A 44 22.06 -15.76 10.38
CA ASP A 44 22.68 -14.88 9.39
C ASP A 44 22.54 -15.36 7.93
N SER A 45 21.79 -16.45 7.67
CA SER A 45 21.65 -17.03 6.33
C SER A 45 20.43 -16.53 5.54
N GLY A 46 19.85 -15.40 5.95
CA GLY A 46 18.64 -14.86 5.31
C GLY A 46 18.92 -14.14 3.99
N VAL A 47 18.14 -14.43 2.95
CA VAL A 47 18.20 -13.73 1.65
C VAL A 47 17.07 -12.69 1.58
N PRO A 48 17.39 -11.38 1.48
CA PRO A 48 16.38 -10.34 1.39
C PRO A 48 15.89 -10.15 -0.05
N PHE A 49 14.57 -10.06 -0.19
CA PHE A 49 13.87 -9.63 -1.39
C PHE A 49 13.16 -8.31 -1.08
N SER A 50 13.38 -7.30 -1.91
CA SER A 50 12.73 -6.00 -1.75
C SER A 50 12.15 -5.54 -3.08
N ALA A 51 10.86 -5.18 -3.05
CA ALA A 51 10.24 -4.45 -4.14
C ALA A 51 10.24 -2.97 -3.76
N MET A 52 11.13 -2.19 -4.37
CA MET A 52 11.11 -0.74 -4.30
C MET A 52 10.61 -0.21 -5.63
N PHE A 53 9.47 0.46 -5.58
CA PHE A 53 8.97 1.23 -6.70
C PHE A 53 9.54 2.65 -6.56
N GLY A 54 9.93 3.28 -7.68
CA GLY A 54 10.36 4.67 -7.68
C GLY A 54 9.24 5.62 -7.25
N GLU A 55 9.49 6.93 -7.37
CA GLU A 55 8.45 7.95 -7.17
C GLU A 55 7.32 7.70 -8.20
N SER A 56 6.19 7.15 -7.77
CA SER A 56 4.97 7.16 -8.57
C SER A 56 4.40 8.59 -8.52
N PRO A 57 4.14 9.27 -9.65
CA PRO A 57 3.89 8.77 -11.00
C PRO A 57 5.09 8.80 -11.95
N ALA A 58 5.19 7.81 -12.85
CA ALA A 58 6.14 7.82 -13.96
C ALA A 58 5.73 8.84 -15.04
N VAL A 59 6.72 9.31 -15.82
CA VAL A 59 6.59 10.37 -16.84
C VAL A 59 5.36 10.18 -17.73
N GLY A 60 4.44 11.15 -17.70
CA GLY A 60 3.29 11.23 -18.62
C GLY A 60 1.91 11.21 -17.97
N MET A 61 1.79 10.93 -16.67
CA MET A 61 0.53 11.07 -15.94
C MET A 61 0.66 12.10 -14.81
N ASP A 62 -0.25 13.08 -14.77
CA ASP A 62 -0.30 14.08 -13.69
C ASP A 62 -0.81 13.50 -12.37
N PHE A 63 -1.67 12.47 -12.43
CA PHE A 63 -2.30 11.86 -11.26
C PHE A 63 -2.36 10.33 -11.37
N LEU A 64 -2.17 9.64 -10.24
CA LEU A 64 -2.21 8.17 -10.15
C LEU A 64 -3.59 7.64 -9.74
N ALA A 65 -4.28 8.34 -8.85
CA ALA A 65 -5.56 7.92 -8.29
C ALA A 65 -6.41 9.12 -7.90
N ILE A 66 -7.73 8.89 -7.80
CA ILE A 66 -8.69 9.85 -7.26
C ILE A 66 -9.11 9.36 -5.88
N ILE A 67 -9.11 10.27 -4.90
CA ILE A 67 -9.68 10.05 -3.58
C ILE A 67 -10.88 11.00 -3.49
N ALA A 68 -12.06 10.48 -3.78
CA ALA A 68 -13.32 11.19 -3.76
C ALA A 68 -13.89 11.31 -2.34
N THR A 69 -13.50 10.40 -1.44
CA THR A 69 -13.88 10.49 -0.03
C THR A 69 -12.88 11.32 0.79
N ASN A 70 -13.26 11.62 2.03
CA ASN A 70 -12.46 12.41 2.96
C ASN A 70 -11.28 11.62 3.59
N ASN A 71 -11.18 10.32 3.36
CA ASN A 71 -10.22 9.46 4.02
C ASN A 71 -9.47 8.56 3.03
N PHE A 72 -8.25 8.22 3.41
CA PHE A 72 -7.49 7.11 2.85
C PHE A 72 -6.81 6.37 4.01
N PHE A 73 -6.41 5.14 3.77
CA PHE A 73 -5.94 4.23 4.80
C PHE A 73 -4.57 3.67 4.43
N CYS A 74 -3.62 3.81 5.36
CA CYS A 74 -2.30 3.19 5.26
C CYS A 74 -2.23 2.01 6.23
N GLN A 75 -1.75 0.88 5.76
CA GLN A 75 -1.71 -0.36 6.51
C GLN A 75 -0.31 -0.93 6.50
N VAL A 76 0.07 -1.60 7.59
CA VAL A 76 1.33 -2.32 7.71
C VAL A 76 1.08 -3.66 8.40
N GLN A 77 1.67 -4.72 7.84
CA GLN A 77 1.66 -6.04 8.42
C GLN A 77 3.08 -6.58 8.45
N GLY A 78 3.54 -6.92 9.65
CA GLY A 78 4.75 -7.71 9.86
C GLY A 78 4.39 -9.17 10.09
N THR A 79 5.13 -10.10 9.49
CA THR A 79 5.00 -11.54 9.71
C THR A 79 6.35 -12.10 10.10
N GLY A 80 6.38 -12.90 11.17
CA GLY A 80 7.61 -13.49 11.69
C GLY A 80 8.59 -12.46 12.29
N ASN A 81 8.17 -11.22 12.55
CA ASN A 81 9.04 -10.19 13.11
C ASN A 81 8.95 -10.10 14.65
N LEU A 82 10.10 -9.99 15.31
CA LEU A 82 10.18 -9.79 16.77
C LEU A 82 9.65 -8.42 17.23
N ASN A 83 9.94 -7.38 16.46
CA ASN A 83 9.59 -6.00 16.78
C ASN A 83 8.55 -5.45 15.80
N GLY A 84 7.75 -4.50 16.27
CA GLY A 84 6.80 -3.75 15.47
C GLY A 84 7.45 -3.11 14.24
N LYS A 85 6.68 -3.01 13.16
CA LYS A 85 7.11 -2.47 11.87
C LYS A 85 6.32 -1.22 11.52
N THR A 86 6.94 -0.35 10.72
CA THR A 86 6.34 0.92 10.30
C THR A 86 6.43 1.06 8.80
N VAL A 87 5.39 1.61 8.20
CA VAL A 87 5.40 2.10 6.81
C VAL A 87 5.44 3.61 6.85
N ARG A 88 6.23 4.20 5.94
CA ARG A 88 6.38 5.64 5.79
C ARG A 88 6.31 5.96 4.31
N GLY A 89 5.68 7.07 3.96
CA GLY A 89 5.56 7.53 2.58
C GLY A 89 5.16 9.00 2.55
N LYS A 90 5.32 9.62 1.38
CA LYS A 90 4.78 10.96 1.07
C LYS A 90 3.67 10.80 0.06
N LEU A 91 2.59 11.57 0.25
CA LEU A 91 1.50 11.67 -0.70
C LEU A 91 1.40 13.12 -1.16
N TYR A 92 1.43 13.32 -2.48
CA TYR A 92 1.20 14.61 -3.10
C TYR A 92 -0.24 14.62 -3.63
N GLY A 93 -1.06 15.52 -3.10
CA GLY A 93 -2.47 15.65 -3.47
C GLY A 93 -2.74 16.99 -4.15
N TYR A 94 -3.64 16.95 -5.13
CA TYR A 94 -4.24 18.14 -5.73
C TYR A 94 -5.75 18.13 -5.47
N ARG A 95 -6.32 19.30 -5.23
CA ARG A 95 -7.77 19.44 -5.06
C ARG A 95 -8.42 19.59 -6.43
N ALA A 96 -9.00 18.51 -6.94
CA ALA A 96 -9.86 18.56 -8.11
C ALA A 96 -11.25 19.14 -7.76
N VAL A 97 -11.82 19.88 -8.70
CA VAL A 97 -13.21 20.36 -8.62
C VAL A 97 -14.02 19.60 -9.68
N ALA A 98 -15.12 19.00 -9.25
CA ALA A 98 -16.04 18.28 -10.12
C ALA A 98 -17.46 18.85 -9.96
N ASP A 99 -18.30 18.68 -10.97
CA ASP A 99 -19.73 18.95 -10.83
C ASP A 99 -20.40 17.96 -9.86
N ALA A 100 -21.60 18.30 -9.40
CA ALA A 100 -22.29 17.52 -8.36
C ALA A 100 -22.55 16.07 -8.79
N ASN A 101 -22.89 15.84 -10.06
CA ASN A 101 -23.20 14.50 -10.56
C ASN A 101 -21.95 13.62 -10.65
N THR A 102 -20.84 14.17 -11.13
CA THR A 102 -19.56 13.48 -11.20
C THR A 102 -19.02 13.19 -9.81
N PHE A 103 -19.11 14.15 -8.88
CA PHE A 103 -18.72 13.94 -7.49
C PHE A 103 -19.54 12.82 -6.82
N ALA A 104 -20.86 12.81 -7.02
CA ALA A 104 -21.73 11.75 -6.49
C ALA A 104 -21.39 10.37 -7.08
N ALA A 105 -21.14 10.28 -8.38
CA ALA A 105 -20.76 9.02 -9.03
C ALA A 105 -19.41 8.51 -8.51
N LEU A 106 -18.41 9.38 -8.35
CA LEU A 106 -17.08 9.01 -7.86
C LEU A 106 -17.12 8.55 -6.40
N THR A 107 -17.81 9.29 -5.54
CA THR A 107 -17.97 8.92 -4.13
C THR A 107 -18.73 7.60 -3.97
N GLN A 108 -19.77 7.37 -4.77
CA GLN A 108 -20.50 6.11 -4.78
C GLN A 108 -19.61 4.94 -5.24
N SER A 109 -18.84 5.13 -6.32
CA SER A 109 -17.92 4.12 -6.84
C SER A 109 -16.84 3.75 -5.81
N GLU A 110 -16.30 4.73 -5.10
CA GLU A 110 -15.27 4.50 -4.08
C GLU A 110 -15.84 3.76 -2.86
N LEU A 111 -17.05 4.11 -2.41
CA LEU A 111 -17.72 3.42 -1.31
C LEU A 111 -18.05 1.96 -1.65
N LEU A 112 -18.40 1.67 -2.90
CA LEU A 112 -18.73 0.32 -3.36
C LEU A 112 -17.50 -0.52 -3.72
N SER A 113 -16.32 0.10 -3.85
CA SER A 113 -15.08 -0.59 -4.21
C SER A 113 -14.42 -1.38 -3.06
N ALA A 114 -15.10 -1.53 -1.92
CA ALA A 114 -14.62 -2.20 -0.71
C ALA A 114 -14.40 -3.70 -0.89
#